data_AF-A0AAU6Q6D3-F1
#
_entry.id   AF-A0AAU6Q6D3-F1
#
_cell.length_a   1.000
_cell.length_b   1.000
_cell.length_c   1.000
_cell.angle_alpha   90.00
_cell.angle_beta   90.00
_cell.angle_gamma   90.00
#
_symmetry.space_group_name_H-M   'P 1'
#
loop_
_entity.id
_entity.type
_entity.pdbx_description
1 polymer ?
#
loop_
_entity_poly.entity_id
_entity_poly.type
_entity_poly.pdbx_seq_one_letter_code
_entity_poly.pdbx_strand_id
1 'polypeptide(L)'
;MVSWFSVDPAPLHDLHIWQERVRLMVKPRRYEHVLRVAELARQIAQASGLSHEQVAQAYAAGILHDIARDLPDHELLRLAPPECDIDWAHPLALHGRAARTLLERWGYPHTEVLDAVEDHTTGPRHGCASVVAACVYIADVSEPGRGVNADIRELALLDRDAALRQAINSKVTYLQGRGIQVHPRTLATYHALQHPPRLVLGPVREEAKVRPETQSQARSSVRPETHPEGRH
;
A
#
# COMPACT_ATOMS: atom_id res chain seq x y z
N MET A 1 13.55 -27.12 -10.74
CA MET A 1 12.73 -26.17 -11.53
C MET A 1 11.37 -26.09 -10.88
N VAL A 2 11.15 -25.12 -9.99
CA VAL A 2 9.84 -24.89 -9.38
C VAL A 2 9.03 -24.12 -10.42
N SER A 3 7.86 -24.65 -10.78
CA SER A 3 6.96 -24.03 -11.76
C SER A 3 6.40 -22.73 -11.17
N TRP A 4 6.76 -21.59 -11.77
CA TRP A 4 6.35 -20.24 -11.38
C TRP A 4 5.08 -19.76 -12.10
N PHE A 5 4.30 -20.66 -12.70
CA PHE A 5 3.07 -20.32 -13.41
C PHE A 5 1.85 -20.80 -12.61
N SER A 6 1.31 -19.92 -11.77
CA SER A 6 -0.12 -19.78 -11.43
C SER A 6 -0.27 -18.99 -10.13
N VAL A 7 0.01 -17.70 -10.19
CA VAL A 7 -0.70 -16.75 -9.34
C VAL A 7 -1.37 -15.80 -10.32
N ASP A 8 -2.65 -16.03 -10.55
CA ASP A 8 -3.50 -15.10 -11.27
C ASP A 8 -3.35 -13.74 -10.56
N PRO A 9 -3.00 -12.63 -11.24
CA PRO A 9 -3.03 -11.32 -10.61
C PRO A 9 -4.50 -10.95 -10.40
N ALA A 10 -5.10 -11.52 -9.36
CA ALA A 10 -6.49 -11.35 -8.95
C ALA A 10 -6.95 -9.88 -8.91
N PRO A 11 -6.10 -8.87 -8.61
CA PRO A 11 -6.48 -7.45 -8.70
C PRO A 11 -6.79 -6.94 -10.11
N LEU A 12 -6.28 -7.62 -11.15
CA LEU A 12 -6.43 -7.24 -12.55
C LEU A 12 -7.52 -8.03 -13.28
N HIS A 13 -8.01 -9.13 -12.71
CA HIS A 13 -9.12 -9.88 -13.30
C HIS A 13 -10.33 -8.94 -13.44
N ASP A 14 -10.91 -8.88 -14.64
CA ASP A 14 -11.99 -7.97 -15.01
C ASP A 14 -11.70 -6.47 -14.85
N LEU A 15 -10.43 -6.03 -14.68
CA LEU A 15 -10.11 -4.61 -14.52
C LEU A 15 -10.58 -3.77 -15.71
N HIS A 16 -10.67 -4.35 -16.91
CA HIS A 16 -11.27 -3.69 -18.07
C HIS A 16 -12.73 -3.25 -17.82
N ILE A 17 -13.54 -4.08 -17.15
CA ILE A 17 -14.93 -3.76 -16.81
C ILE A 17 -14.97 -2.56 -15.85
N TRP A 18 -14.08 -2.57 -14.85
CA TRP A 18 -13.96 -1.47 -13.89
C TRP A 18 -13.46 -0.18 -14.54
N GLN A 19 -12.48 -0.27 -15.43
CA GLN A 19 -11.96 0.86 -16.19
C GLN A 19 -13.04 1.48 -17.08
N GLU A 20 -13.87 0.65 -17.72
CA GLU A 20 -15.02 1.13 -18.50
C GLU A 20 -16.06 1.83 -17.62
N ARG A 21 -16.35 1.28 -16.43
CA ARG A 21 -17.21 1.97 -15.45
C ARG A 21 -16.63 3.33 -15.06
N VAL A 22 -15.33 3.42 -14.75
CA VAL A 22 -14.68 4.71 -14.45
C VAL A 22 -14.85 5.68 -15.61
N ARG A 23 -14.59 5.24 -16.85
CA ARG A 23 -14.72 6.06 -18.06
C ARG A 23 -16.12 6.65 -18.24
N LEU A 24 -17.16 5.91 -17.85
CA LEU A 24 -18.56 6.35 -17.91
C LEU A 24 -18.98 7.26 -16.75
N MET A 25 -18.30 7.15 -15.60
CA MET A 25 -18.64 7.88 -14.37
C MET A 25 -17.96 9.24 -14.25
N VAL A 26 -16.88 9.47 -15.00
CA VAL A 26 -16.07 10.70 -14.89
C VAL A 26 -15.97 11.46 -16.22
N LYS A 27 -15.67 12.75 -16.14
CA LYS A 27 -15.45 13.60 -17.31
C LYS A 27 -14.23 13.14 -18.12
N PRO A 28 -14.16 13.39 -19.44
CA PRO A 28 -13.03 12.94 -20.27
C PRO A 28 -11.65 13.34 -19.74
N ARG A 29 -11.47 14.59 -19.31
CA ARG A 29 -10.21 15.07 -18.70
C ARG A 29 -9.85 14.35 -17.40
N ARG A 30 -10.85 13.94 -16.62
CA ARG A 30 -10.66 13.18 -15.38
C ARG A 30 -10.23 11.75 -15.70
N TYR A 31 -10.77 11.16 -16.76
CA TYR A 31 -10.35 9.84 -17.21
C TYR A 31 -8.89 9.84 -17.68
N GLU A 32 -8.46 10.86 -18.41
CA GLU A 32 -7.04 11.02 -18.77
C GLU A 32 -6.13 11.14 -17.53
N HIS A 33 -6.57 11.90 -16.51
CA HIS A 33 -5.90 11.98 -15.21
C HIS A 33 -5.77 10.59 -14.56
N VAL A 34 -6.89 9.86 -14.47
CA VAL A 34 -6.93 8.49 -13.93
C VAL A 34 -5.90 7.57 -14.59
N LEU A 35 -5.80 7.59 -15.92
CA LEU A 35 -4.83 6.75 -16.64
C LEU A 35 -3.38 7.11 -16.29
N ARG A 36 -3.07 8.40 -16.15
CA ARG A 36 -1.72 8.86 -15.76
C ARG A 36 -1.39 8.52 -14.31
N VAL A 37 -2.37 8.63 -13.40
CA VAL A 37 -2.22 8.20 -12.00
C VAL A 37 -1.96 6.70 -11.91
N ALA A 38 -2.75 5.88 -12.61
CA ALA A 38 -2.58 4.42 -12.60
C ALA A 38 -1.18 4.01 -13.08
N GLU A 39 -0.73 4.60 -14.19
CA GLU A 39 0.57 4.29 -14.75
C GLU A 39 1.72 4.76 -13.85
N LEU A 40 1.63 5.96 -13.27
CA LEU A 40 2.65 6.44 -12.35
C LEU A 40 2.67 5.62 -11.03
N ALA A 41 1.51 5.26 -10.49
CA ALA A 41 1.43 4.42 -9.29
C ALA A 41 2.09 3.05 -9.50
N ARG A 42 1.89 2.46 -10.69
CA ARG A 42 2.57 1.23 -11.12
C ARG A 42 4.08 1.40 -11.17
N GLN A 43 4.57 2.49 -11.76
CA GLN A 43 6.02 2.78 -11.86
C GLN A 43 6.66 2.98 -10.48
N ILE A 44 6.00 3.73 -9.58
CA ILE A 44 6.46 3.93 -8.19
C ILE A 44 6.54 2.59 -7.45
N ALA A 45 5.51 1.75 -7.57
CA ALA A 45 5.48 0.43 -6.95
C ALA A 45 6.62 -0.48 -7.45
N GLN A 46 6.90 -0.45 -8.76
CA GLN A 46 8.01 -1.21 -9.35
C GLN A 46 9.38 -0.70 -8.89
N ALA A 47 9.60 0.61 -8.89
CA ALA A 47 10.84 1.22 -8.43
C ALA A 47 11.10 0.96 -6.94
N SER A 48 10.03 0.82 -6.15
CA SER A 48 10.09 0.50 -4.72
C SER A 48 10.34 -1.00 -4.44
N GLY A 49 10.48 -1.84 -5.46
CA GLY A 49 10.71 -3.28 -5.30
C GLY A 49 9.53 -4.05 -4.71
N LEU A 50 8.30 -3.55 -4.87
CA LEU A 50 7.10 -4.23 -4.37
C LEU A 50 6.80 -5.53 -5.14
N SER A 51 6.02 -6.41 -4.52
CA SER A 51 5.63 -7.68 -5.15
C SER A 51 4.79 -7.44 -6.42
N HIS A 52 4.74 -8.44 -7.31
CA HIS A 52 3.91 -8.36 -8.52
C HIS A 52 2.43 -8.06 -8.20
N GLU A 53 1.92 -8.65 -7.13
CA GLU A 53 0.56 -8.40 -6.63
C GLU A 53 0.39 -6.94 -6.18
N GLN A 54 1.32 -6.39 -5.40
CA GLN A 54 1.26 -5.00 -4.94
C GLN A 54 1.38 -4.00 -6.09
N VAL A 55 2.19 -4.30 -7.11
CA VAL A 55 2.27 -3.49 -8.34
C VAL A 55 0.92 -3.50 -9.08
N ALA A 56 0.29 -4.66 -9.20
CA ALA A 56 -1.04 -4.79 -9.79
C ALA A 56 -2.11 -4.05 -8.98
N GLN A 57 -2.07 -4.13 -7.65
CA GLN A 57 -2.96 -3.39 -6.75
C GLN A 57 -2.77 -1.88 -6.88
N ALA A 58 -1.53 -1.38 -6.98
CA ALA A 58 -1.26 0.05 -7.15
C ALA A 58 -1.82 0.59 -8.47
N TYR A 59 -1.67 -0.16 -9.57
CA TYR A 59 -2.27 0.18 -10.84
C TYR A 59 -3.80 0.19 -10.76
N ALA A 60 -4.41 -0.87 -10.22
CA ALA A 60 -5.86 -0.97 -10.09
C ALA A 60 -6.45 0.15 -9.21
N ALA A 61 -5.83 0.44 -8.07
CA ALA A 61 -6.22 1.55 -7.20
C ALA A 61 -6.10 2.91 -7.91
N GLY A 62 -5.05 3.12 -8.71
CA GLY A 62 -4.92 4.31 -9.54
C GLY A 62 -6.02 4.44 -10.60
N ILE A 63 -6.49 3.34 -11.20
CA ILE A 63 -7.67 3.36 -12.10
C ILE A 63 -8.94 3.75 -11.35
N LEU A 64 -9.08 3.32 -10.10
CA LEU A 64 -10.34 3.40 -9.35
C LEU A 64 -10.48 4.63 -8.45
N HIS A 65 -9.38 5.31 -8.10
CA HIS A 65 -9.35 6.32 -7.04
C HIS A 65 -10.41 7.42 -7.18
N ASP A 66 -10.63 7.89 -8.41
CA ASP A 66 -11.47 9.03 -8.73
C ASP A 66 -12.86 8.64 -9.27
N ILE A 67 -13.29 7.38 -9.15
CA ILE A 67 -14.58 6.91 -9.75
C ILE A 67 -15.82 7.67 -9.23
N ALA A 68 -15.75 8.21 -8.02
CA ALA A 68 -16.82 9.02 -7.41
C ALA A 68 -16.61 10.53 -7.57
N ARG A 69 -15.54 10.96 -8.24
CA ARG A 69 -15.04 12.34 -8.20
C ARG A 69 -15.98 13.38 -8.79
N ASP A 70 -16.72 13.02 -9.83
CA ASP A 70 -17.65 13.91 -10.54
C ASP A 70 -19.12 13.73 -10.08
N LEU A 71 -19.35 12.98 -9.00
CA LEU A 71 -20.67 12.89 -8.37
C LEU A 71 -21.07 14.22 -7.70
N PRO A 72 -22.37 14.54 -7.65
CA PRO A 72 -22.84 15.73 -6.95
C PRO A 72 -22.68 15.57 -5.43
N ASP A 73 -22.55 16.71 -4.73
CA ASP A 73 -22.29 16.75 -3.28
C ASP A 73 -23.26 15.91 -2.44
N HIS A 74 -24.56 15.91 -2.77
CA HIS A 74 -25.55 15.11 -2.05
C HIS A 74 -25.30 13.60 -2.16
N GLU A 75 -24.81 13.12 -3.31
CA GLU A 75 -24.43 11.72 -3.49
C GLU A 75 -23.15 11.38 -2.73
N LEU A 76 -22.17 12.30 -2.71
CA LEU A 76 -20.95 12.14 -1.91
C LEU A 76 -21.27 12.01 -0.42
N LEU A 77 -22.11 12.90 0.12
CA LEU A 77 -22.57 12.87 1.51
C LEU A 77 -23.38 11.59 1.83
N ARG A 78 -24.17 11.10 0.87
CA ARG A 78 -24.96 9.87 1.01
C ARG A 78 -24.08 8.62 1.02
N LEU A 79 -23.03 8.60 0.21
CA LEU A 79 -22.12 7.46 0.07
C LEU A 79 -21.07 7.42 1.18
N ALA A 80 -20.61 8.58 1.64
CA ALA A 80 -19.61 8.72 2.69
C ALA A 80 -20.09 9.73 3.74
N PRO A 81 -20.72 9.26 4.84
CA PRO A 81 -21.18 10.14 5.90
C PRO A 81 -20.03 11.00 6.46
N PRO A 82 -20.24 12.32 6.62
CA PRO A 82 -19.25 13.24 7.18
C PRO A 82 -18.72 12.80 8.55
N GLU A 83 -17.40 12.87 8.73
CA GLU A 83 -16.70 12.58 9.98
C GLU A 83 -16.25 13.85 10.70
N CYS A 84 -16.22 15.00 10.01
CA CYS A 84 -15.84 16.29 10.57
C CYS A 84 -16.45 17.49 9.82
N ASP A 85 -16.28 18.70 10.34
CA ASP A 85 -16.83 19.93 9.74
C ASP A 85 -16.30 20.21 8.33
N ILE A 86 -15.07 19.76 8.03
CA ILE A 86 -14.49 19.90 6.68
C ILE A 86 -15.29 19.09 5.66
N ASP A 87 -15.77 17.90 6.02
CA ASP A 87 -16.57 17.07 5.13
C ASP A 87 -17.91 17.73 4.79
N TRP A 88 -18.52 18.41 5.77
CA TRP A 88 -19.74 19.18 5.55
C TRP A 88 -19.49 20.43 4.69
N ALA A 89 -18.41 21.17 4.97
CA ALA A 89 -18.07 22.38 4.25
C ALA A 89 -17.57 22.11 2.81
N HIS A 90 -16.93 20.96 2.60
CA HIS A 90 -16.29 20.57 1.35
C HIS A 90 -16.58 19.09 1.00
N PRO A 91 -17.82 18.74 0.62
CA PRO A 91 -18.21 17.35 0.33
C PRO A 91 -17.32 16.65 -0.71
N LEU A 92 -16.73 17.43 -1.61
CA LEU A 92 -15.77 16.94 -2.60
C LEU A 92 -14.53 16.26 -2.00
N ALA A 93 -14.19 16.49 -0.72
CA ALA A 93 -13.13 15.75 -0.02
C ALA A 93 -13.48 14.26 0.22
N LEU A 94 -14.78 13.93 0.22
CA LEU A 94 -15.30 12.60 0.50
C LEU A 94 -15.19 11.62 -0.67
N HIS A 95 -14.81 12.07 -1.87
CA HIS A 95 -14.84 11.21 -3.06
C HIS A 95 -14.01 9.92 -2.95
N GLY A 96 -12.91 9.90 -2.19
CA GLY A 96 -12.19 8.63 -1.90
C GLY A 96 -13.05 7.65 -1.09
N ARG A 97 -13.67 8.12 0.00
CA ARG A 97 -14.60 7.31 0.82
C ARG A 97 -15.84 6.89 0.05
N ALA A 98 -16.40 7.79 -0.76
CA ALA A 98 -17.55 7.50 -1.61
C ALA A 98 -17.20 6.46 -2.70
N ALA A 99 -16.00 6.57 -3.30
CA ALA A 99 -15.48 5.61 -4.27
C ALA A 99 -15.36 4.22 -3.64
N ARG A 100 -14.78 4.10 -2.44
CA ARG A 100 -14.74 2.86 -1.69
C ARG A 100 -16.14 2.24 -1.54
N THR A 101 -17.09 3.00 -1.00
CA THR A 101 -18.45 2.50 -0.75
C THR A 101 -19.15 2.05 -2.03
N LEU A 102 -18.95 2.76 -3.16
CA LEU A 102 -19.49 2.34 -4.45
C LEU A 102 -18.87 1.02 -4.92
N LEU A 103 -17.56 0.89 -4.85
CA LEU A 103 -16.84 -0.31 -5.29
C LEU A 103 -17.22 -1.53 -4.44
N GLU A 104 -17.34 -1.37 -3.12
CA GLU A 104 -17.84 -2.42 -2.23
C GLU A 104 -19.26 -2.86 -2.61
N ARG A 105 -20.17 -1.90 -2.85
CA ARG A 105 -21.55 -2.20 -3.29
C ARG A 105 -21.61 -2.89 -4.65
N TRP A 106 -20.64 -2.62 -5.52
CA TRP A 106 -20.50 -3.27 -6.83
C TRP A 106 -19.71 -4.57 -6.79
N GLY A 107 -19.23 -4.98 -5.61
CA GLY A 107 -18.56 -6.26 -5.41
C GLY A 107 -17.07 -6.27 -5.78
N TYR A 108 -16.37 -5.14 -5.75
CA TYR A 108 -14.92 -5.13 -5.92
C TYR A 108 -14.24 -5.82 -4.72
N PRO A 109 -13.42 -6.88 -4.93
CA PRO A 109 -13.09 -7.80 -3.84
C PRO A 109 -11.79 -7.49 -3.09
N HIS A 110 -10.97 -6.54 -3.55
CA HIS A 110 -9.61 -6.35 -3.00
C HIS A 110 -9.52 -5.22 -1.99
N THR A 111 -9.48 -5.56 -0.70
CA THR A 111 -9.43 -4.59 0.39
C THR A 111 -8.24 -3.64 0.31
N GLU A 112 -7.03 -4.12 -0.04
CA GLU A 112 -5.84 -3.25 -0.15
C GLU A 112 -6.02 -2.14 -1.20
N VAL A 113 -6.70 -2.46 -2.30
CA VAL A 113 -7.06 -1.47 -3.34
C VAL A 113 -8.15 -0.52 -2.84
N LEU A 114 -9.16 -1.04 -2.14
CA LEU A 114 -10.23 -0.22 -1.56
C LEU A 114 -9.69 0.76 -0.52
N ASP A 115 -8.74 0.33 0.32
CA ASP A 115 -8.05 1.16 1.31
C ASP A 115 -7.25 2.26 0.62
N ALA A 116 -6.52 1.94 -0.45
CA ALA A 116 -5.78 2.92 -1.25
C ALA A 116 -6.71 3.94 -1.95
N VAL A 117 -7.84 3.48 -2.49
CA VAL A 117 -8.88 4.34 -3.07
C VAL A 117 -9.51 5.24 -2.01
N GLU A 118 -9.76 4.76 -0.80
CA GLU A 118 -10.30 5.60 0.28
C GLU A 118 -9.32 6.70 0.71
N ASP A 119 -8.05 6.32 0.86
CA ASP A 119 -7.04 7.16 1.49
C ASP A 119 -6.38 8.17 0.55
N HIS A 120 -6.56 8.06 -0.77
CA HIS A 120 -5.84 8.92 -1.71
C HIS A 120 -6.09 10.43 -1.49
N THR A 121 -7.24 10.81 -0.92
CA THR A 121 -7.58 12.23 -0.68
C THR A 121 -6.93 12.79 0.59
N THR A 122 -6.75 11.95 1.61
CA THR A 122 -6.33 12.38 2.95
C THR A 122 -4.95 11.89 3.35
N GLY A 123 -4.39 10.90 2.66
CA GLY A 123 -3.10 10.30 2.97
C GLY A 123 -3.26 8.86 3.47
N PRO A 124 -2.24 7.99 3.30
CA PRO A 124 -2.30 6.62 3.77
C PRO A 124 -2.45 6.54 5.30
N ARG A 125 -3.47 5.82 5.78
CA ARG A 125 -3.79 5.75 7.22
C ARG A 125 -2.72 5.10 8.10
N HIS A 126 -1.86 4.26 7.53
CA HIS A 126 -0.69 3.68 8.21
C HIS A 126 0.64 4.23 7.69
N GLY A 127 0.62 5.43 7.09
CA GLY A 127 1.81 6.10 6.58
C GLY A 127 2.55 5.24 5.54
N CYS A 128 3.87 5.12 5.66
CA CYS A 128 4.70 4.37 4.72
C CYS A 128 4.37 2.87 4.66
N ALA A 129 3.78 2.29 5.71
CA ALA A 129 3.44 0.86 5.76
C ALA A 129 2.28 0.49 4.80
N SER A 130 1.41 1.44 4.47
CA SER A 130 0.34 1.27 3.46
C SER A 130 0.92 1.43 2.06
N VAL A 131 1.59 0.39 1.56
CA VAL A 131 2.46 0.54 0.37
C VAL A 131 1.72 0.91 -0.90
N VAL A 132 0.55 0.32 -1.13
CA VAL A 132 -0.30 0.60 -2.29
C VAL A 132 -0.87 2.01 -2.20
N ALA A 133 -1.46 2.38 -1.06
CA ALA A 133 -2.03 3.70 -0.82
C ALA A 133 -0.98 4.83 -0.98
N ALA A 134 0.25 4.60 -0.52
CA ALA A 134 1.34 5.56 -0.71
C ALA A 134 1.67 5.79 -2.19
N CYS A 135 1.76 4.71 -2.99
CA CYS A 135 2.01 4.83 -4.43
C CYS A 135 0.90 5.64 -5.11
N VAL A 136 -0.36 5.36 -4.80
CA VAL A 136 -1.52 6.04 -5.38
C VAL A 136 -1.58 7.50 -4.94
N TYR A 137 -1.37 7.79 -3.66
CA TYR A 137 -1.36 9.16 -3.13
C TYR A 137 -0.30 10.02 -3.83
N ILE A 138 0.94 9.52 -3.90
CA ILE A 138 2.04 10.23 -4.56
C ILE A 138 1.74 10.41 -6.05
N ALA A 139 1.25 9.37 -6.72
CA ALA A 139 0.91 9.43 -8.13
C ALA A 139 -0.19 10.47 -8.40
N ASP A 140 -1.27 10.51 -7.61
CA ASP A 140 -2.37 11.46 -7.79
C ASP A 140 -1.90 12.91 -7.71
N VAL A 141 -1.03 13.24 -6.75
CA VAL A 141 -0.54 14.61 -6.59
C VAL A 141 0.55 15.02 -7.59
N SER A 142 1.24 14.05 -8.21
CA SER A 142 2.46 14.30 -8.99
C SER A 142 2.45 13.75 -10.42
N GLU A 143 1.32 13.22 -10.89
CA GLU A 143 1.18 12.76 -12.27
C GLU A 143 1.55 13.87 -13.28
N PRO A 144 2.21 13.56 -14.41
CA PRO A 144 2.81 14.56 -15.30
C PRO A 144 1.87 15.66 -15.81
N GLY A 145 0.59 15.35 -16.01
CA GLY A 145 -0.44 16.28 -16.46
C GLY A 145 -0.83 17.34 -15.42
N ARG A 146 -0.44 17.19 -14.15
CA ARG A 146 -0.60 18.22 -13.11
C ARG A 146 0.24 19.47 -13.39
N GLY A 147 1.39 19.30 -14.09
CA GLY A 147 2.35 20.38 -14.35
C GLY A 147 3.06 20.94 -13.11
N VAL A 148 2.90 20.28 -11.95
CA VAL A 148 3.53 20.62 -10.66
C VAL A 148 4.07 19.34 -10.00
N ASN A 149 4.81 19.48 -8.90
CA ASN A 149 5.31 18.36 -8.09
C ASN A 149 6.23 17.39 -8.86
N ALA A 150 6.99 17.89 -9.83
CA ALA A 150 7.96 17.08 -10.59
C ALA A 150 9.06 16.51 -9.70
N ASP A 151 9.52 17.30 -8.73
CA ASP A 151 10.44 16.93 -7.67
C ASP A 151 9.92 15.74 -6.84
N ILE A 152 8.64 15.75 -6.45
CA ILE A 152 8.01 14.65 -5.72
C ILE A 152 7.95 13.40 -6.60
N ARG A 153 7.57 13.54 -7.88
CA ARG A 153 7.50 12.43 -8.83
C ARG A 153 8.86 11.78 -9.03
N GLU A 154 9.91 12.57 -9.24
CA GLU A 154 11.28 12.08 -9.43
C GLU A 154 11.80 11.40 -8.16
N LEU A 155 11.56 12.01 -7.00
CA LEU A 155 11.92 11.40 -5.72
C LEU A 155 11.18 10.08 -5.50
N ALA A 156 9.92 9.95 -5.92
CA ALA A 156 9.14 8.74 -5.71
C ALA A 156 9.69 7.51 -6.45
N LEU A 157 10.42 7.73 -7.54
CA LEU A 157 11.09 6.67 -8.31
C LEU A 157 12.45 6.27 -7.69
N LEU A 158 12.92 7.00 -6.68
CA LEU A 158 14.17 6.74 -5.95
C LEU A 158 13.90 6.28 -4.51
N ASP A 159 13.00 6.96 -3.81
CA ASP A 159 12.58 6.73 -2.44
C ASP A 159 11.11 7.15 -2.24
N ARG A 160 10.21 6.18 -2.36
CA ARG A 160 8.76 6.34 -2.15
C ARG A 160 8.44 6.94 -0.77
N ASP A 161 9.15 6.53 0.26
CA ASP A 161 8.87 6.95 1.63
C ASP A 161 9.23 8.43 1.83
N ALA A 162 10.36 8.86 1.27
CA ALA A 162 10.76 10.27 1.26
C ALA A 162 9.78 11.11 0.43
N ALA A 163 9.34 10.61 -0.74
CA ALA A 163 8.35 11.29 -1.57
C ALA A 163 6.99 11.42 -0.87
N LEU A 164 6.53 10.39 -0.15
CA LEU A 164 5.28 10.46 0.63
C LEU A 164 5.38 11.53 1.72
N ARG A 165 6.50 11.55 2.47
CA ARG A 165 6.76 12.58 3.50
C ARG A 165 6.74 13.97 2.89
N GLN A 166 7.42 14.17 1.77
CA GLN A 166 7.45 15.46 1.09
C GLN A 166 6.06 15.89 0.61
N ALA A 167 5.28 14.99 0.00
CA ALA A 167 3.93 15.30 -0.48
C ALA A 167 2.98 15.72 0.66
N ILE A 168 2.95 14.94 1.76
CA ILE A 168 2.10 15.25 2.91
C ILE A 168 2.56 16.54 3.61
N ASN A 169 3.86 16.73 3.82
CA ASN A 169 4.42 17.93 4.44
C ASN A 169 4.10 19.18 3.61
N SER A 170 4.26 19.11 2.29
CA SER A 170 3.93 20.21 1.38
C SER A 170 2.45 20.57 1.44
N LYS A 171 1.55 19.57 1.47
CA LYS A 171 0.09 19.80 1.61
C LYS A 171 -0.26 20.48 2.92
N VAL A 172 0.25 19.97 4.05
CA VAL A 172 -0.03 20.53 5.38
C VAL A 172 0.50 21.96 5.50
N THR A 173 1.76 22.19 5.08
CA THR A 173 2.39 23.51 5.11
C THR A 173 1.64 24.52 4.25
N TYR A 174 1.22 24.11 3.05
CA TYR A 174 0.42 24.95 2.17
C TYR A 174 -0.91 25.35 2.81
N LEU A 175 -1.68 24.39 3.35
CA LEU A 175 -2.98 24.68 3.96
C LEU A 175 -2.84 25.57 5.19
N GLN A 176 -1.89 25.27 6.08
CA GLN A 176 -1.61 26.09 7.27
C GLN A 176 -1.15 27.50 6.91
N GLY A 177 -0.26 27.65 5.93
CA GLY A 177 0.20 28.96 5.46
C GLY A 177 -0.90 29.81 4.81
N ARG A 178 -2.01 29.17 4.40
CA ARG A 178 -3.21 29.85 3.87
C ARG A 178 -4.32 30.03 4.92
N GLY A 179 -4.10 29.61 6.17
CA GLY A 179 -5.11 29.63 7.21
C GLY A 179 -6.28 28.66 6.96
N ILE A 180 -6.09 27.65 6.11
CA ILE A 180 -7.11 26.64 5.79
C ILE A 180 -6.95 25.47 6.75
N GLN A 181 -8.06 25.02 7.33
CA GLN A 181 -8.05 23.87 8.24
C GLN A 181 -7.60 22.60 7.51
N VAL A 182 -6.67 21.86 8.11
CA VAL A 182 -6.22 20.57 7.59
C VAL A 182 -7.18 19.47 8.03
N HIS A 183 -7.55 18.59 7.11
CA HIS A 183 -8.40 17.45 7.41
C HIS A 183 -7.79 16.58 8.52
N PRO A 184 -8.57 16.14 9.54
CA PRO A 184 -8.04 15.34 10.66
C PRO A 184 -7.28 14.08 10.22
N ARG A 185 -7.79 13.35 9.22
CA ARG A 185 -7.08 12.19 8.63
C ARG A 185 -5.73 12.56 8.02
N THR A 186 -5.60 13.72 7.37
CA THR A 186 -4.31 14.21 6.84
C THR A 186 -3.35 14.58 7.96
N LEU A 187 -3.83 15.20 9.03
CA LEU A 187 -3.00 15.47 10.21
C LEU A 187 -2.53 14.17 10.88
N ALA A 188 -3.40 13.16 10.97
CA ALA A 188 -3.02 11.86 11.50
C ALA A 188 -1.89 11.22 10.68
N THR A 189 -2.00 11.21 9.35
CA THR A 189 -0.92 10.75 8.45
C THR A 189 0.35 11.57 8.63
N TYR A 190 0.24 12.91 8.68
CA TYR A 190 1.39 13.80 8.88
C TYR A 190 2.14 13.52 10.19
N HIS A 191 1.43 13.31 11.29
CA HIS A 191 2.05 12.98 12.58
C HIS A 191 2.68 11.57 12.56
N ALA A 192 2.00 10.59 11.97
CA ALA A 192 2.52 9.21 11.87
C ALA A 192 3.84 9.15 11.06
N LEU A 193 4.00 10.02 10.07
CA LEU A 193 5.22 10.10 9.25
C LEU A 193 6.41 10.77 9.95
N GLN A 194 6.18 11.57 10.99
CA GLN A 194 7.25 12.19 11.80
C GLN A 194 7.74 11.30 12.94
N HIS A 195 6.88 10.41 13.42
CA HIS A 195 7.17 9.49 14.51
C HIS A 195 6.92 8.05 14.05
N PRO A 196 7.74 7.50 13.13
CA PRO A 196 7.57 6.12 12.71
C PRO A 196 7.66 5.21 13.95
N PRO A 197 6.79 4.20 14.08
CA PRO A 197 6.87 3.26 15.20
C PRO A 197 8.29 2.68 15.24
N ARG A 198 8.95 2.78 16.40
CA ARG A 198 10.27 2.17 16.59
C ARG A 198 10.14 0.68 16.27
N LEU A 199 10.84 0.22 15.23
CA LEU A 199 11.09 -1.20 15.03
C LEU A 199 11.78 -1.71 16.29
N VAL A 200 11.05 -2.46 17.12
CA VAL A 200 11.68 -3.25 18.18
C VAL A 200 12.38 -4.40 17.47
N LEU A 201 13.66 -4.19 17.14
CA LEU A 201 14.53 -5.28 16.74
C LEU A 201 14.60 -6.25 17.93
N GLY A 202 13.96 -7.40 17.79
CA GLY A 202 14.11 -8.49 18.74
C GLY A 202 15.59 -8.89 18.88
N PRO A 203 16.00 -9.48 20.00
CA PRO A 203 17.40 -9.81 20.23
C PRO A 203 17.91 -10.71 19.11
N VAL A 204 18.99 -10.27 18.47
CA VAL A 204 19.74 -11.06 17.48
C VAL A 204 20.16 -12.35 18.17
N ARG A 205 19.65 -13.49 17.72
CA ARG A 205 20.10 -14.79 18.21
C ARG A 205 21.54 -14.98 17.74
N GLU A 206 22.46 -14.93 18.68
CA GLU A 206 23.88 -15.21 18.48
C GLU A 206 24.00 -16.66 17.97
N GLU A 207 24.51 -16.83 16.74
CA GLU A 207 24.70 -18.15 16.14
C GLU A 207 25.63 -18.99 17.01
N ALA A 208 25.15 -20.17 17.41
CA ALA A 208 25.91 -21.10 18.21
C ALA A 208 27.17 -21.55 17.46
N LYS A 209 28.34 -21.19 17.99
CA LYS A 209 29.64 -21.74 17.57
C LYS A 209 29.61 -23.27 17.68
N VAL A 210 29.59 -23.93 16.53
CA VAL A 210 29.82 -25.37 16.40
C VAL A 210 31.23 -25.67 16.93
N ARG A 211 31.33 -26.47 17.98
CA ARG A 211 32.62 -26.99 18.48
C ARG A 211 33.06 -28.17 17.62
N PRO A 212 34.36 -28.31 17.29
CA PRO A 212 34.83 -29.45 16.51
C PRO A 212 34.86 -30.71 17.39
N GLU A 213 34.34 -31.81 16.87
CA GLU A 213 34.41 -33.14 17.48
C GLU A 213 35.87 -33.65 17.48
N THR A 214 36.40 -33.89 18.67
CA THR A 214 37.65 -34.65 18.85
C THR A 214 37.36 -36.14 18.73
N GLN A 215 37.89 -36.78 17.68
CA GLN A 215 37.97 -38.24 17.58
C GLN A 215 38.92 -38.78 18.66
N SER A 216 38.38 -39.51 19.64
CA SER A 216 39.18 -40.33 20.55
C SER A 216 39.03 -41.80 20.17
N GLN A 217 40.12 -42.37 19.67
CA GLN A 217 40.31 -43.80 19.50
C GLN A 217 40.23 -44.51 20.86
N ALA A 218 39.52 -45.63 20.92
CA ALA A 218 39.69 -46.61 21.99
C ALA A 218 39.82 -48.01 21.39
N ARG A 219 40.91 -48.66 21.79
CA ARG A 219 41.41 -49.94 21.30
C ARG A 219 40.64 -51.12 21.89
N SER A 220 40.59 -52.17 21.08
CA SER A 220 40.47 -53.60 21.37
C SER A 220 40.81 -54.05 22.80
N SER A 221 39.93 -54.88 23.39
CA SER A 221 40.34 -56.05 24.18
C SER A 221 39.20 -57.09 24.31
N VAL A 222 39.36 -58.20 23.58
CA VAL A 222 39.29 -59.60 24.05
C VAL A 222 38.06 -60.07 24.87
N ARG A 223 37.33 -61.04 24.30
CA ARG A 223 36.34 -61.95 24.96
C ARG A 223 37.03 -62.88 25.98
N PRO A 224 36.28 -63.52 26.90
CA PRO A 224 35.85 -64.89 26.57
C PRO A 224 34.41 -65.23 26.95
N GLU A 225 33.95 -66.32 26.33
CA GLU A 225 32.68 -67.02 26.49
C GLU A 225 32.48 -67.60 27.89
N THR A 226 31.24 -67.62 28.36
CA THR A 226 30.68 -68.71 29.18
C THR A 226 29.17 -68.84 28.94
N HIS A 227 28.78 -69.97 28.35
CA HIS A 227 27.48 -70.66 28.52
C HIS A 227 27.71 -71.78 29.58
N PRO A 228 26.71 -72.56 30.07
CA PRO A 228 25.26 -72.60 29.80
C PRO A 228 24.41 -72.78 31.11
N GLU A 229 23.17 -73.29 30.96
CA GLU A 229 22.19 -73.81 31.95
C GLU A 229 21.23 -72.76 32.55
N GLY A 230 19.91 -72.94 32.61
CA GLY A 230 19.04 -74.10 32.44
C GLY A 230 17.93 -74.04 33.52
N ARG A 231 16.72 -74.58 33.21
CA ARG A 231 15.54 -74.78 34.10
C ARG A 231 14.63 -73.56 34.28
N HIS A 232 13.29 -73.66 34.31
CA HIS A 232 12.32 -74.76 34.27
C HIS A 232 11.04 -74.27 33.57
#